data_AF-A0A9P9BLS6-F1
#
_entry.id   AF-A0A9P9BLS6-F1
#
_cell.length_a   1.000
_cell.length_b   1.000
_cell.length_c   1.000
_cell.angle_alpha   90.00
_cell.angle_beta   90.00
_cell.angle_gamma   90.00
#
_symmetry.space_group_name_H-M   'P 1'
#
loop_
_entity.id
_entity.type
_entity.pdbx_description
1 polymer ?
#
loop_
_entity_poly.entity_id
_entity_poly.type
_entity_poly.pdbx_seq_one_letter_code
_entity_poly.pdbx_strand_id
1 'polypeptide(L)'
;MRLLEIKEHGSLSLREYSPEDVPPYAILSHTWGPDDQEITFQDVHKHTGHHKDGYRKFAFCSQQATLDGLNHFWIDTCCIDKSNSQELQEAINSMFRWFRDAEHCYVFLTDVHKNASDDDNRPSQVQWEKAFRSSRWFTRGWTLQELLAPSSVQFFSKDGRKLGDKRTFEQHIHEITSIPIAALRGGLFEHDVDERMKWMGKRETTRPEDIAYALLGLLGVQMPSIYGEEKESALRRLRREVRKVTSPLSVPMANRAAFDSRDEEHNPRCHQKTRTELVHQIDEWARFGKEPIFWLKGMAGTGKLTVSRTIAQRFDKGMLAGSFFFKRGEIDRGNATKFFTTLAAHFAIRVPHVRRLARSTLDADPRLPSKGLREQFERLIWQPLTQLQDPQTFIIVIDALDECDRDEDIRVIIYLFAREKTLRHIRLRVFLTSRPELPIRLGFTQIRGDY
;
A
#
# COMPACT_ATOMS: atom_id res chain seq x y z
N MET A 1 -7.90 -1.21 -20.18
CA MET A 1 -6.75 -0.31 -20.46
C MET A 1 -6.38 -0.48 -21.92
N ARG A 2 -6.02 0.60 -22.61
CA ARG A 2 -5.60 0.54 -24.02
C ARG A 2 -4.08 0.69 -24.12
N LEU A 3 -3.41 -0.15 -24.91
CA LEU A 3 -1.96 -0.10 -25.16
C LEU A 3 -1.69 0.05 -26.65
N LEU A 4 -0.50 0.56 -26.99
CA LEU A 4 0.06 0.48 -28.34
C LEU A 4 0.82 -0.84 -28.47
N GLU A 5 0.46 -1.63 -29.48
CA GLU A 5 1.11 -2.89 -29.85
C GLU A 5 2.06 -2.66 -31.02
N ILE A 6 3.31 -3.10 -30.85
CA ILE A 6 4.35 -3.10 -31.88
C ILE A 6 4.28 -4.42 -32.64
N LYS A 7 3.88 -4.37 -33.91
CA LYS A 7 3.79 -5.55 -34.77
C LYS A 7 5.16 -5.90 -35.37
N GLU A 8 5.31 -7.14 -35.87
CA GLU A 8 6.59 -7.65 -36.41
C GLU A 8 7.22 -6.77 -37.52
N HIS A 9 6.38 -6.19 -38.37
CA HIS A 9 6.77 -5.23 -39.41
C HIS A 9 6.97 -3.77 -38.93
N GLY A 10 6.98 -3.54 -37.61
CA GLY A 10 7.19 -2.23 -36.99
C GLY A 10 5.97 -1.29 -37.00
N SER A 11 4.83 -1.71 -37.55
CA SER A 11 3.60 -0.90 -37.47
C SER A 11 2.97 -0.96 -36.07
N LEU A 12 2.19 0.08 -35.76
CA LEU A 12 1.60 0.27 -34.45
C LEU A 12 0.08 0.18 -34.54
N SER A 13 -0.54 -0.51 -33.58
CA SER A 13 -1.98 -0.51 -33.42
C SER A 13 -2.39 -0.34 -31.96
N LEU A 14 -3.48 0.39 -31.73
CA LEU A 14 -4.10 0.47 -30.41
C LEU A 14 -4.92 -0.79 -30.14
N ARG A 15 -4.73 -1.39 -28.96
CA ARG A 15 -5.46 -2.57 -28.52
C ARG A 15 -5.95 -2.40 -27.08
N GLU A 16 -7.19 -2.80 -26.84
CA GLU A 16 -7.80 -2.74 -25.53
C GLU A 16 -7.68 -4.09 -24.80
N TYR A 17 -7.37 -4.00 -23.51
CA TYR A 17 -7.13 -5.13 -22.63
C TYR A 17 -8.02 -5.04 -21.38
N SER A 18 -8.54 -6.20 -20.96
CA SER A 18 -9.17 -6.37 -19.67
C SER A 18 -8.12 -6.18 -18.55
N PRO A 19 -8.52 -5.82 -17.32
CA PRO A 19 -7.58 -5.74 -16.20
C PRO A 19 -6.82 -7.03 -15.88
N GLU A 20 -7.34 -8.19 -16.28
CA GLU A 20 -6.74 -9.51 -15.99
C GLU A 20 -5.78 -9.98 -17.10
N ASP A 21 -5.85 -9.38 -18.30
CA ASP A 21 -5.15 -9.82 -19.50
C ASP A 21 -4.16 -8.77 -20.05
N VAL A 22 -3.67 -7.86 -19.20
CA VAL A 22 -2.74 -6.81 -19.63
C VAL A 22 -1.34 -7.43 -19.85
N PRO A 23 -0.77 -7.40 -21.07
CA PRO A 23 0.57 -7.92 -21.33
C PRO A 23 1.64 -7.01 -20.70
N PRO A 24 2.88 -7.49 -20.48
CA PRO A 24 3.99 -6.63 -20.09
C PRO A 24 4.17 -5.44 -21.05
N TYR A 25 4.35 -4.24 -20.49
CA TYR A 25 4.38 -3.01 -21.26
C TYR A 25 5.32 -1.97 -20.64
N ALA A 26 5.82 -1.08 -21.49
CA ALA A 26 6.48 0.15 -21.08
C ALA A 26 5.48 1.30 -20.94
N ILE A 27 5.80 2.30 -20.14
CA ILE A 27 4.97 3.49 -19.97
C ILE A 27 5.81 4.76 -20.15
N LEU A 28 5.32 5.72 -20.92
CA LEU A 28 6.00 7.00 -21.13
C LEU A 28 5.55 8.04 -20.11
N SER A 29 6.51 8.52 -19.32
CA SER A 29 6.40 9.73 -18.52
C SER A 29 7.03 10.89 -19.28
N HIS A 30 6.28 11.96 -19.48
CA HIS A 30 6.78 13.11 -20.23
C HIS A 30 6.08 14.40 -19.81
N THR A 31 6.62 15.51 -20.29
CA THR A 31 5.97 16.81 -20.13
C THR A 31 5.31 17.23 -21.44
N TRP A 32 4.04 17.60 -21.38
CA TRP A 32 3.27 17.97 -22.57
C TRP A 32 3.84 19.26 -23.19
N GLY A 33 3.95 19.26 -24.51
CA GLY A 33 4.10 20.46 -25.31
C GLY A 33 2.75 21.17 -25.50
N PRO A 34 2.66 22.06 -26.49
CA PRO A 34 1.38 22.58 -26.95
C PRO A 34 0.42 21.45 -27.37
N ASP A 35 -0.88 21.57 -27.04
CA ASP A 35 -1.87 20.51 -27.26
C ASP A 35 -2.00 20.11 -28.75
N ASP A 36 -1.81 21.05 -29.67
CA ASP A 36 -1.83 20.83 -31.13
C ASP A 36 -0.61 20.06 -31.64
N GLN A 37 0.47 20.00 -30.84
CA GLN A 37 1.72 19.33 -31.15
C GLN A 37 1.85 17.94 -30.49
N GLU A 38 0.90 17.54 -29.64
CA GLU A 38 0.90 16.18 -29.07
C GLU A 38 0.22 15.17 -30.00
N ILE A 39 0.70 13.92 -29.96
CA ILE A 39 0.05 12.81 -30.65
C ILE A 39 -1.17 12.40 -29.84
N THR A 40 -2.34 12.47 -30.47
CA THR A 40 -3.63 12.16 -29.85
C THR A 40 -4.11 10.74 -30.20
N PHE A 41 -5.15 10.28 -29.51
CA PHE A 41 -5.83 9.03 -29.84
C PHE A 41 -6.31 9.00 -31.30
N GLN A 42 -6.87 10.13 -31.78
CA GLN A 42 -7.35 10.26 -33.14
C GLN A 42 -6.21 10.22 -34.18
N ASP A 43 -5.04 10.77 -33.83
CA ASP A 43 -3.87 10.71 -34.73
C ASP A 43 -3.40 9.28 -34.95
N VAL A 44 -3.30 8.48 -33.88
CA VAL A 44 -2.91 7.08 -34.00
C VAL A 44 -3.96 6.28 -34.78
N HIS A 45 -5.25 6.51 -34.52
CA HIS A 45 -6.33 5.81 -35.20
C HIS A 45 -6.39 6.13 -36.71
N LYS A 46 -6.06 7.36 -37.10
CA LYS A 46 -6.06 7.81 -38.50
C LYS A 46 -4.70 7.69 -39.19
N HIS A 47 -3.68 7.21 -38.47
CA HIS A 47 -2.28 7.19 -38.93
C HIS A 47 -1.78 8.58 -39.39
N THR A 48 -2.09 9.62 -38.61
CA THR A 48 -1.65 11.00 -38.81
C THR A 48 -0.68 11.47 -37.72
N GLY A 49 -0.31 12.75 -37.72
CA GLY A 49 0.47 13.36 -36.64
C GLY A 49 1.99 13.21 -36.75
N HIS A 50 2.52 12.55 -37.79
CA HIS A 50 3.98 12.40 -38.02
C HIS A 50 4.76 13.73 -38.07
N HIS A 51 4.10 14.82 -38.42
CA HIS A 51 4.69 16.16 -38.50
C HIS A 51 4.70 16.91 -37.16
N LYS A 52 4.03 16.39 -36.13
CA LYS A 52 3.89 17.04 -34.83
C LYS A 52 5.15 16.82 -33.98
N ASP A 53 5.53 17.80 -33.17
CA ASP A 53 6.72 17.70 -32.31
C ASP A 53 6.64 16.51 -31.32
N GLY A 54 5.44 16.20 -30.83
CA GLY A 54 5.17 15.07 -29.94
C GLY A 54 5.49 13.70 -30.56
N TYR A 55 5.56 13.60 -31.90
CA TYR A 55 5.89 12.37 -32.60
C TYR A 55 7.28 11.83 -32.20
N ARG A 56 8.22 12.71 -31.85
CA ARG A 56 9.55 12.29 -31.39
C ARG A 56 9.49 11.46 -30.12
N LYS A 57 8.65 11.84 -29.15
CA LYS A 57 8.49 11.12 -27.87
C LYS A 57 7.80 9.77 -28.10
N PHE A 58 6.81 9.78 -28.98
CA PHE A 58 6.08 8.59 -29.41
C PHE A 58 7.02 7.57 -30.10
N ALA A 59 7.81 8.02 -31.07
CA ALA A 59 8.79 7.18 -31.77
C ALA A 59 9.88 6.65 -30.82
N PHE A 60 10.39 7.53 -29.94
CA PHE A 60 11.34 7.14 -28.89
C PHE A 60 10.79 6.01 -28.01
N CYS A 61 9.56 6.14 -27.52
CA CYS A 61 8.97 5.14 -26.62
C CYS A 61 8.81 3.77 -27.31
N SER A 62 8.35 3.76 -28.57
CA SER A 62 8.26 2.54 -29.38
C SER A 62 9.63 1.86 -29.57
N GLN A 63 10.65 2.65 -29.94
CA GLN A 63 12.00 2.13 -30.15
C GLN A 63 12.61 1.60 -28.85
N GLN A 64 12.49 2.34 -27.75
CA GLN A 64 13.04 1.94 -26.46
C GLN A 64 12.33 0.69 -25.89
N ALA A 65 11.00 0.60 -26.04
CA ALA A 65 10.24 -0.60 -25.67
C ALA A 65 10.74 -1.83 -26.44
N THR A 66 10.97 -1.68 -27.76
CA THR A 66 11.52 -2.76 -28.60
C THR A 66 12.91 -3.19 -28.12
N LEU A 67 13.79 -2.24 -27.78
CA LEU A 67 15.13 -2.53 -27.27
C LEU A 67 15.11 -3.29 -25.93
N ASP A 68 14.12 -2.99 -25.09
CA ASP A 68 13.94 -3.68 -23.80
C ASP A 68 13.09 -4.96 -23.93
N GLY A 69 12.78 -5.41 -25.15
CA GLY A 69 12.08 -6.67 -25.42
C GLY A 69 10.57 -6.63 -25.17
N LEU A 70 9.96 -5.43 -25.18
CA LEU A 70 8.53 -5.22 -24.95
C LEU A 70 7.81 -4.92 -26.27
N ASN A 71 6.72 -5.64 -26.51
CA ASN A 71 5.86 -5.43 -27.68
C ASN A 71 4.73 -4.43 -27.42
N HIS A 72 4.61 -3.92 -26.19
CA HIS A 72 3.55 -3.01 -25.79
C HIS A 72 4.10 -1.79 -25.05
N PHE A 73 3.48 -0.64 -25.31
CA PHE A 73 3.74 0.55 -24.53
C PHE A 73 2.50 1.43 -24.38
N TRP A 74 2.56 2.38 -23.44
CA TRP A 74 1.47 3.28 -23.12
C TRP A 74 1.93 4.73 -23.08
N ILE A 75 1.10 5.61 -23.66
CA ILE A 75 1.28 7.07 -23.61
C ILE A 75 -0.10 7.71 -23.38
N ASP A 76 -0.22 8.56 -22.37
CA ASP A 76 -1.51 9.12 -21.94
C ASP A 76 -2.22 9.92 -23.04
N THR A 77 -1.45 10.60 -23.90
CA THR A 77 -2.00 11.47 -24.95
C THR A 77 -2.73 10.71 -26.04
N CYS A 78 -2.34 9.45 -26.30
CA CYS A 78 -2.92 8.66 -27.40
C CYS A 78 -3.51 7.31 -26.99
N CYS A 79 -3.25 6.82 -25.77
CA CYS A 79 -3.90 5.62 -25.25
C CYS A 79 -5.24 5.93 -24.57
N ILE A 80 -5.46 7.18 -24.13
CA ILE A 80 -6.72 7.64 -23.56
C ILE A 80 -7.47 8.47 -24.60
N ASP A 81 -8.73 8.12 -24.88
CA ASP A 81 -9.64 9.02 -25.60
C ASP A 81 -10.14 10.11 -24.65
N LYS A 82 -9.40 11.23 -24.62
CA LYS A 82 -9.72 12.39 -23.77
C LYS A 82 -11.06 13.06 -24.14
N SER A 83 -11.66 12.74 -25.30
CA SER A 83 -12.99 13.21 -25.67
C SER A 83 -14.12 12.41 -25.01
N ASN A 84 -13.82 11.22 -24.52
CA ASN A 84 -14.74 10.38 -23.76
C ASN A 84 -14.56 10.66 -22.26
N SER A 85 -15.51 11.37 -21.66
CA SER A 85 -15.44 11.77 -20.24
C SER A 85 -15.44 10.59 -19.27
N GLN A 86 -16.13 9.49 -19.61
CA GLN A 86 -16.13 8.27 -18.81
C GLN A 86 -14.74 7.62 -18.83
N GLU A 87 -14.16 7.45 -20.02
CA GLU A 87 -12.81 6.89 -20.17
C GLU A 87 -11.76 7.75 -19.46
N LEU A 88 -11.85 9.09 -19.59
CA LEU A 88 -10.95 10.01 -18.90
C LEU A 88 -11.04 9.89 -17.37
N GLN A 89 -12.26 9.78 -16.83
CA GLN A 89 -12.46 9.62 -15.39
C GLN A 89 -11.91 8.29 -14.87
N GLU A 90 -12.12 7.20 -15.62
CA GLU A 90 -11.56 5.88 -15.32
C GLU A 90 -10.03 5.91 -15.36
N ALA A 91 -9.46 6.61 -16.35
CA ALA A 91 -8.02 6.78 -16.49
C ALA A 91 -7.39 7.56 -15.34
N ILE A 92 -7.97 8.68 -14.94
CA ILE A 92 -7.51 9.49 -13.79
C ILE A 92 -7.45 8.64 -12.52
N ASN A 93 -8.45 7.80 -12.28
CA ASN A 93 -8.52 6.94 -11.09
C ASN A 93 -7.62 5.68 -11.20
N SER A 94 -7.07 5.39 -12.38
CA SER A 94 -6.27 4.19 -12.66
C SER A 94 -4.80 4.48 -12.95
N MET A 95 -4.43 5.72 -13.25
CA MET A 95 -3.09 6.11 -13.72
C MET A 95 -1.98 5.62 -12.78
N PHE A 96 -2.11 5.79 -11.47
CA PHE A 96 -1.12 5.28 -10.51
C PHE A 96 -0.90 3.77 -10.65
N ARG A 97 -1.97 3.00 -10.81
CA ARG A 97 -1.88 1.54 -11.00
C ARG A 97 -1.18 1.21 -12.31
N TRP A 98 -1.52 1.91 -13.39
CA TRP A 98 -0.86 1.70 -14.69
C TRP A 98 0.63 2.03 -14.64
N PHE A 99 1.04 3.09 -13.96
CA PHE A 99 2.46 3.36 -13.75
C PHE A 99 3.13 2.31 -12.86
N ARG A 100 2.47 1.85 -11.79
CA ARG A 100 3.00 0.82 -10.90
C ARG A 100 3.21 -0.52 -11.59
N ASP A 101 2.28 -0.91 -12.44
CA ASP A 101 2.23 -2.24 -13.07
C ASP A 101 3.03 -2.29 -14.40
N ALA A 102 3.58 -1.17 -14.87
CA ALA A 102 4.45 -1.13 -16.03
C ALA A 102 5.84 -1.73 -15.73
N GLU A 103 6.41 -2.44 -16.70
CA GLU A 103 7.74 -3.06 -16.57
C GLU A 103 8.83 -1.98 -16.50
N HIS A 104 8.71 -0.96 -17.37
CA HIS A 104 9.61 0.18 -17.40
C HIS A 104 8.82 1.48 -17.58
N CYS A 105 9.09 2.47 -16.72
CA CYS A 105 8.70 3.86 -16.93
C CYS A 105 9.84 4.63 -17.58
N TYR A 106 9.64 5.09 -18.82
CA TYR A 106 10.61 5.93 -19.52
C TYR A 106 10.26 7.40 -19.30
N VAL A 107 11.15 8.13 -18.64
CA VAL A 107 11.04 9.58 -18.46
C VAL A 107 11.79 10.27 -19.59
N PHE A 108 11.05 10.91 -20.50
CA PHE A 108 11.65 11.63 -21.63
C PHE A 108 11.73 13.14 -21.35
N LEU A 109 12.94 13.63 -21.08
CA LEU A 109 13.21 15.01 -20.68
C LEU A 109 13.50 15.89 -21.91
N THR A 110 12.48 16.62 -22.37
CA THR A 110 12.59 17.49 -23.56
C THR A 110 13.54 18.68 -23.37
N ASP A 111 13.86 19.03 -22.12
CA ASP A 111 14.68 20.17 -21.72
C ASP A 111 16.10 19.80 -21.25
N VAL A 112 16.48 18.52 -21.41
CA VAL A 112 17.84 18.04 -21.09
C VAL A 112 18.50 17.51 -22.35
N HIS A 113 19.75 17.89 -22.60
CA HIS A 113 20.52 17.46 -23.78
C HIS A 113 21.75 16.69 -23.31
N LYS A 114 22.14 15.66 -24.04
CA LYS A 114 23.37 14.90 -23.79
C LYS A 114 24.04 14.62 -25.13
N ASN A 115 25.27 15.08 -25.31
CA ASN A 115 25.98 14.94 -26.59
C ASN A 115 26.61 13.55 -26.75
N ALA A 116 26.99 13.22 -27.99
CA ALA A 116 27.74 12.00 -28.33
C ALA A 116 29.12 11.91 -27.69
N SER A 117 29.79 13.04 -27.55
CA SER A 117 31.10 13.17 -26.95
C SER A 117 31.09 13.08 -25.42
N ASP A 118 29.92 13.05 -24.78
CA ASP A 118 29.80 13.15 -23.32
C ASP A 118 29.99 11.82 -22.59
N ASP A 119 30.23 10.73 -23.33
CA ASP A 119 30.60 9.44 -22.74
C ASP A 119 32.10 9.38 -22.34
N ASP A 120 32.91 10.35 -22.78
CA ASP A 120 34.30 10.56 -22.35
C ASP A 120 34.53 12.00 -21.84
N ASN A 121 35.03 12.13 -20.60
CA ASN A 121 35.48 13.34 -19.88
C ASN A 121 34.47 14.21 -19.08
N ARG A 122 34.92 14.56 -17.85
CA ARG A 122 34.22 15.18 -16.70
C ARG A 122 33.51 16.55 -16.88
N PRO A 123 33.84 17.46 -17.83
CA PRO A 123 33.18 18.77 -17.91
C PRO A 123 31.74 18.74 -18.43
N SER A 124 31.41 17.79 -19.30
CA SER A 124 30.09 17.67 -19.94
C SER A 124 29.03 17.07 -19.03
N GLN A 125 29.44 16.21 -18.09
CA GLN A 125 28.55 15.65 -17.06
C GLN A 125 27.89 16.76 -16.22
N VAL A 126 28.65 17.82 -15.90
CA VAL A 126 28.16 18.95 -15.10
C VAL A 126 27.04 19.72 -15.81
N GLN A 127 27.04 19.79 -17.15
CA GLN A 127 26.06 20.59 -17.89
C GLN A 127 24.70 19.91 -17.98
N TRP A 128 24.64 18.64 -18.41
CA TRP A 128 23.36 17.94 -18.50
C TRP A 128 22.79 17.65 -17.10
N GLU A 129 23.63 17.43 -16.09
CA GLU A 129 23.18 17.25 -14.70
C GLU A 129 22.53 18.53 -14.15
N LYS A 130 23.09 19.71 -14.46
CA LYS A 130 22.47 20.99 -14.13
C LYS A 130 21.10 21.13 -14.80
N ALA A 131 21.00 20.81 -16.09
CA ALA A 131 19.74 20.84 -16.83
C ALA A 131 18.71 19.85 -16.25
N PHE A 132 19.15 18.65 -15.87
CA PHE A 132 18.34 17.64 -15.20
C PHE A 132 17.76 18.18 -13.89
N ARG A 133 18.60 18.78 -13.03
CA ARG A 133 18.18 19.37 -11.74
C ARG A 133 17.16 20.49 -11.91
N SER A 134 17.21 21.23 -13.01
CA SER A 134 16.26 22.30 -13.34
C SER A 134 15.11 21.86 -14.25
N SER A 135 15.01 20.56 -14.58
CA SER A 135 14.02 20.11 -15.56
C SER A 135 12.60 20.38 -15.07
N ARG A 136 11.77 20.89 -15.97
CA ARG A 136 10.35 21.13 -15.73
C ARG A 136 9.59 19.86 -15.35
N TRP A 137 10.13 18.68 -15.66
CA TRP A 137 9.53 17.40 -15.26
C TRP A 137 9.34 17.29 -13.74
N PHE A 138 10.28 17.81 -12.95
CA PHE A 138 10.19 17.78 -11.49
C PHE A 138 9.15 18.73 -10.89
N THR A 139 8.69 19.72 -11.66
CA THR A 139 7.70 20.70 -11.21
C THR A 139 6.28 20.40 -11.68
N ARG A 140 6.04 19.34 -12.46
CA ARG A 140 4.69 18.96 -12.91
C ARG A 140 3.96 18.13 -11.84
N GLY A 141 2.67 18.34 -11.67
CA GLY A 141 1.87 17.60 -10.68
C GLY A 141 1.81 16.10 -10.95
N TRP A 142 1.41 15.71 -12.17
CA TRP A 142 1.21 14.29 -12.54
C TRP A 142 2.49 13.44 -12.46
N THR A 143 3.66 14.02 -12.77
CA THR A 143 4.95 13.31 -12.70
C THR A 143 5.31 12.83 -11.30
N LEU A 144 4.61 13.31 -10.27
CA LEU A 144 4.73 12.78 -8.91
C LEU A 144 4.33 11.30 -8.84
N GLN A 145 3.18 10.93 -9.43
CA GLN A 145 2.74 9.53 -9.48
C GLN A 145 3.67 8.72 -10.40
N GLU A 146 4.09 9.31 -11.51
CA GLU A 146 4.93 8.68 -12.52
C GLU A 146 6.34 8.36 -12.01
N LEU A 147 6.81 9.10 -10.99
CA LEU A 147 8.05 8.84 -10.27
C LEU A 147 7.92 7.74 -9.21
N LEU A 148 6.84 7.81 -8.41
CA LEU A 148 6.69 7.04 -7.19
C LEU A 148 6.01 5.69 -7.39
N ALA A 149 5.12 5.57 -8.37
CA ALA A 149 4.37 4.35 -8.59
C ALA A 149 5.20 3.22 -9.23
N PRO A 150 5.98 3.45 -10.31
CA PRO A 150 6.73 2.38 -10.97
C PRO A 150 7.90 1.86 -10.12
N SER A 151 8.18 0.56 -10.22
CA SER A 151 9.39 -0.04 -9.65
C SER A 151 10.66 0.37 -10.42
N SER A 152 10.54 0.55 -11.75
CA SER A 152 11.60 0.94 -12.66
C SER A 152 11.30 2.27 -13.35
N VAL A 153 12.17 3.26 -13.17
CA VAL A 153 12.06 4.58 -13.80
C VAL A 153 13.42 4.93 -14.42
N GLN A 154 13.45 5.11 -15.74
CA GLN A 154 14.66 5.37 -16.51
C GLN A 154 14.57 6.76 -17.15
N PHE A 155 15.60 7.59 -16.97
CA PHE A 155 15.63 8.96 -17.47
C PHE A 155 16.40 9.05 -18.79
N PHE A 156 15.80 9.71 -19.76
CA PHE A 156 16.36 9.94 -21.09
C PHE A 156 16.37 11.43 -21.43
N SER A 157 17.43 11.88 -22.11
CA SER A 157 17.50 13.23 -22.67
C SER A 157 16.56 13.40 -23.86
N LYS A 158 16.40 14.64 -24.34
CA LYS A 158 15.64 14.90 -25.59
C LYS A 158 16.22 14.09 -26.76
N ASP A 159 17.50 13.76 -26.71
CA ASP A 159 18.26 13.08 -27.76
C ASP A 159 18.06 11.56 -27.72
N GLY A 160 17.19 11.05 -26.83
CA GLY A 160 16.93 9.62 -26.66
C GLY A 160 18.04 8.88 -25.93
N ARG A 161 18.98 9.60 -25.31
CA ARG A 161 20.12 9.01 -24.59
C ARG A 161 19.78 8.79 -23.13
N LYS A 162 20.10 7.60 -22.63
CA LYS A 162 19.95 7.28 -21.21
C LYS A 162 20.89 8.15 -20.37
N LEU A 163 20.30 8.80 -19.37
CA LEU A 163 20.99 9.61 -18.37
C LEU A 163 21.31 8.78 -17.13
N GLY A 164 20.34 7.96 -16.70
CA GLY A 164 20.41 7.13 -15.51
C GLY A 164 19.02 6.58 -15.16
N ASP A 165 18.86 6.08 -13.94
CA ASP A 165 17.60 5.59 -13.41
C ASP A 165 17.30 6.16 -12.01
N LYS A 166 16.10 5.88 -11.50
CA LYS A 166 15.65 6.36 -10.18
C LYS A 166 16.54 5.90 -9.03
N ARG A 167 17.21 4.74 -9.12
CA ARG A 167 18.15 4.29 -8.08
C ARG A 167 19.44 5.06 -8.16
N THR A 168 20.02 5.23 -9.36
CA THR A 168 21.26 6.00 -9.53
C THR A 168 21.10 7.48 -9.21
N PHE A 169 19.88 8.03 -9.34
CA PHE A 169 19.57 9.44 -9.08
C PHE A 169 18.76 9.68 -7.81
N GLU A 170 18.62 8.71 -6.90
CA GLU A 170 17.77 8.86 -5.71
C GLU A 170 18.16 10.07 -4.85
N GLN A 171 19.47 10.35 -4.73
CA GLN A 171 19.99 11.49 -3.99
C GLN A 171 19.64 12.82 -4.69
N HIS A 172 19.87 12.92 -6.00
CA HIS A 172 19.50 14.10 -6.80
C HIS A 172 18.00 14.36 -6.75
N ILE A 173 17.18 13.31 -6.92
CA ILE A 173 15.73 13.40 -6.88
C ILE A 173 15.27 13.85 -5.48
N HIS A 174 15.86 13.31 -4.41
CA HIS A 174 15.59 13.73 -3.04
C HIS A 174 15.89 15.23 -2.85
N GLU A 175 17.05 15.70 -3.30
CA GLU A 175 17.44 17.11 -3.18
C GLU A 175 16.48 18.06 -3.95
N ILE A 176 16.06 17.67 -5.15
CA ILE A 176 15.16 18.48 -5.99
C ILE A 176 13.74 18.53 -5.39
N THR A 177 13.20 17.36 -5.00
CA THR A 177 11.78 17.18 -4.70
C THR A 177 11.45 17.15 -3.21
N SER A 178 12.46 17.00 -2.36
CA SER A 178 12.34 16.74 -0.93
C SER A 178 11.59 15.43 -0.58
N ILE A 179 11.42 14.52 -1.55
CA ILE A 179 10.82 13.20 -1.32
C ILE A 179 11.87 12.30 -0.64
N PRO A 180 11.56 11.64 0.48
CA PRO A 180 12.49 10.74 1.16
C PRO A 180 12.97 9.59 0.26
N ILE A 181 14.24 9.19 0.41
CA ILE A 181 14.82 8.07 -0.36
C ILE A 181 14.04 6.76 -0.12
N ALA A 182 13.54 6.54 1.10
CA ALA A 182 12.69 5.39 1.41
C ALA A 182 11.45 5.31 0.50
N ALA A 183 10.77 6.44 0.28
CA ALA A 183 9.63 6.51 -0.64
C ALA A 183 10.04 6.24 -2.10
N LEU A 184 11.19 6.75 -2.56
CA LEU A 184 11.71 6.50 -3.91
C LEU A 184 12.01 5.01 -4.17
N ARG A 185 12.37 4.28 -3.11
CA ARG A 185 12.65 2.83 -3.14
C ARG A 185 11.42 1.94 -2.94
N GLY A 186 10.22 2.51 -2.84
CA GLY A 186 8.96 1.77 -2.74
C GLY A 186 8.23 1.90 -1.39
N GLY A 187 8.84 2.53 -0.38
CA GLY A 187 8.27 2.75 0.95
C GLY A 187 7.17 3.82 1.00
N LEU A 188 6.39 4.01 -0.08
CA LEU A 188 5.40 5.09 -0.19
C LEU A 188 4.41 5.12 0.99
N PHE A 189 3.89 3.95 1.38
CA PHE A 189 2.87 3.85 2.43
C PHE A 189 3.43 3.81 3.86
N GLU A 190 4.76 3.88 4.02
CA GLU A 190 5.41 4.08 5.32
C GLU A 190 5.31 5.54 5.78
N HIS A 191 5.07 6.45 4.83
CA HIS A 191 4.87 7.88 5.08
C HIS A 191 3.39 8.20 5.32
N ASP A 192 3.14 9.12 6.24
CA ASP A 192 1.78 9.54 6.55
C ASP A 192 1.13 10.30 5.37
N VAL A 193 -0.17 10.56 5.48
CA VAL A 193 -0.90 11.25 4.41
C VAL A 193 -0.44 12.70 4.25
N ASP A 194 -0.16 13.40 5.35
CA ASP A 194 0.19 14.81 5.31
C ASP A 194 1.56 15.02 4.67
N GLU A 195 2.52 14.13 4.94
CA GLU A 195 3.83 14.08 4.29
C GLU A 195 3.68 13.84 2.79
N ARG A 196 2.90 12.84 2.38
CA ARG A 196 2.66 12.56 0.96
C ARG A 196 1.99 13.71 0.21
N MET A 197 1.07 14.42 0.87
CA MET A 197 0.47 15.63 0.29
C MET A 197 1.50 16.77 0.13
N LYS A 198 2.47 16.91 1.04
CA LYS A 198 3.50 17.97 0.96
C LYS A 198 4.39 17.84 -0.27
N TRP A 199 4.58 16.63 -0.82
CA TRP A 199 5.36 16.43 -2.04
C TRP A 199 4.75 17.08 -3.30
N MET A 200 3.49 17.50 -3.22
CA MET A 200 2.84 18.31 -4.26
C MET A 200 3.16 19.82 -4.14
N GLY A 201 3.73 20.27 -3.02
CA GLY A 201 3.81 21.69 -2.68
C GLY A 201 4.59 22.58 -3.65
N LYS A 202 5.62 22.05 -4.32
CA LYS A 202 6.42 22.77 -5.33
C LYS A 202 6.01 22.48 -6.77
N ARG A 203 4.89 21.77 -6.95
CA ARG A 203 4.43 21.30 -8.27
C ARG A 203 3.25 22.12 -8.78
N GLU A 204 3.15 22.19 -10.09
CA GLU A 204 2.17 22.95 -10.85
C GLU A 204 1.42 22.05 -11.82
N THR A 205 0.17 22.41 -12.11
CA THR A 205 -0.70 21.68 -13.02
C THR A 205 -1.34 22.63 -14.04
N THR A 206 -1.59 22.14 -15.25
CA THR A 206 -2.24 22.95 -16.30
C THR A 206 -3.69 23.24 -15.94
N ARG A 207 -4.44 22.21 -15.51
CA ARG A 207 -5.76 22.38 -14.91
C ARG A 207 -5.60 22.57 -13.40
N PRO A 208 -6.24 23.57 -12.77
CA PRO A 208 -6.09 23.83 -11.34
C PRO A 208 -6.53 22.64 -10.47
N GLU A 209 -7.52 21.86 -10.90
CA GLU A 209 -8.06 20.70 -10.19
C GLU A 209 -7.11 19.49 -10.18
N ASP A 210 -6.25 19.38 -11.19
CA ASP A 210 -5.30 18.26 -11.32
C ASP A 210 -4.30 18.20 -10.14
N ILE A 211 -4.11 19.29 -9.40
CA ILE A 211 -3.30 19.27 -8.17
C ILE A 211 -3.84 18.26 -7.15
N ALA A 212 -5.17 18.03 -7.16
CA ALA A 212 -5.83 17.04 -6.34
C ALA A 212 -5.85 15.65 -7.01
N TYR A 213 -6.12 15.60 -8.32
CA TYR A 213 -6.23 14.33 -9.05
C TYR A 213 -4.88 13.61 -9.17
N ALA A 214 -3.79 14.35 -9.31
CA ALA A 214 -2.43 13.84 -9.26
C ALA A 214 -2.01 13.33 -7.86
N LEU A 215 -2.87 13.38 -6.84
CA LEU A 215 -2.64 12.75 -5.53
C LEU A 215 -3.45 11.46 -5.28
N LEU A 216 -4.44 11.14 -6.11
CA LEU A 216 -5.40 10.05 -5.83
C LEU A 216 -4.73 8.71 -5.52
N GLY A 217 -3.84 8.27 -6.41
CA GLY A 217 -3.14 7.01 -6.25
C GLY A 217 -2.16 7.01 -5.08
N LEU A 218 -1.44 8.11 -4.86
CA LEU A 218 -0.54 8.24 -3.71
C LEU A 218 -1.30 8.10 -2.40
N LEU A 219 -2.49 8.68 -2.32
CA LEU A 219 -3.30 8.68 -1.11
C LEU A 219 -4.23 7.45 -1.01
N GLY A 220 -4.27 6.62 -2.05
CA GLY A 220 -5.08 5.40 -2.10
C GLY A 220 -6.58 5.68 -2.09
N VAL A 221 -7.01 6.78 -2.72
CA VAL A 221 -8.41 7.21 -2.82
C VAL A 221 -8.87 7.30 -4.27
N GLN A 222 -10.18 7.35 -4.47
CA GLN A 222 -10.81 7.55 -5.76
C GLN A 222 -11.89 8.63 -5.63
N MET A 223 -12.06 9.44 -6.67
CA MET A 223 -13.15 10.42 -6.75
C MET A 223 -13.43 10.82 -8.21
N PRO A 224 -14.65 11.30 -8.51
CA PRO A 224 -14.95 11.86 -9.82
C PRO A 224 -14.11 13.10 -10.15
N SER A 225 -13.57 13.18 -11.36
CA SER A 225 -12.94 14.39 -11.90
C SER A 225 -14.02 15.37 -12.36
N ILE A 226 -14.02 16.59 -11.83
CA ILE A 226 -14.95 17.66 -12.19
C ILE A 226 -14.12 18.89 -12.58
N TYR A 227 -13.79 19.01 -13.86
CA TYR A 227 -13.10 20.18 -14.38
C TYR A 227 -14.01 21.41 -14.37
N GLY A 228 -13.51 22.54 -13.88
CA GLY A 228 -14.28 23.76 -13.62
C GLY A 228 -14.76 23.90 -12.17
N GLU A 229 -14.45 22.95 -11.27
CA GLU A 229 -14.84 23.04 -9.85
C GLU A 229 -13.90 23.92 -9.00
N GLU A 230 -12.83 24.45 -9.59
CA GLU A 230 -11.75 25.17 -8.91
C GLU A 230 -10.84 24.28 -8.05
N LYS A 231 -9.59 24.70 -7.91
CA LYS A 231 -8.54 23.99 -7.16
C LYS A 231 -8.97 23.69 -5.72
N GLU A 232 -9.52 24.68 -5.03
CA GLU A 232 -9.87 24.58 -3.61
C GLU A 232 -11.01 23.57 -3.39
N SER A 233 -11.96 23.48 -4.31
CA SER A 233 -13.06 22.51 -4.22
C SER A 233 -12.57 21.08 -4.45
N ALA A 234 -11.74 20.86 -5.48
CA ALA A 234 -11.11 19.58 -5.74
C ALA A 234 -10.29 19.11 -4.52
N LEU A 235 -9.49 20.00 -3.92
CA LEU A 235 -8.73 19.71 -2.70
C LEU A 235 -9.62 19.44 -1.47
N ARG A 236 -10.75 20.14 -1.31
CA ARG A 236 -11.72 19.85 -0.23
C ARG A 236 -12.31 18.44 -0.37
N ARG A 237 -12.68 18.05 -1.59
CA ARG A 237 -13.21 16.71 -1.89
C ARG A 237 -12.14 15.65 -1.67
N LEU A 238 -10.91 15.87 -2.14
CA LEU A 238 -9.77 14.98 -1.86
C LEU A 238 -9.59 14.74 -0.37
N ARG A 239 -9.54 15.81 0.44
CA ARG A 239 -9.42 15.70 1.91
C ARG A 239 -10.59 14.94 2.54
N ARG A 240 -11.80 15.04 1.97
CA ARG A 240 -12.95 14.25 2.42
C ARG A 240 -12.75 12.76 2.15
N GLU A 241 -12.33 12.40 0.94
CA GLU A 241 -12.08 10.99 0.60
C GLU A 241 -10.90 10.42 1.40
N VAL A 242 -9.85 11.21 1.61
CA VAL A 242 -8.74 10.88 2.51
C VAL A 242 -9.26 10.57 3.92
N ARG A 243 -10.08 11.46 4.50
CA ARG A 243 -10.67 11.24 5.83
C ARG A 243 -11.51 9.97 5.88
N LYS A 244 -12.23 9.64 4.82
CA LYS A 244 -12.98 8.39 4.74
C LYS A 244 -12.08 7.17 4.77
N VAL A 245 -10.89 7.20 4.17
CA VAL A 245 -9.97 6.04 4.17
C VAL A 245 -9.03 6.01 5.38
N THR A 246 -8.78 7.14 6.04
CA THR A 246 -7.91 7.23 7.23
C THR A 246 -8.66 7.13 8.55
N SER A 247 -9.96 7.39 8.59
CA SER A 247 -10.75 7.26 9.82
C SER A 247 -10.68 5.82 10.37
N PRO A 248 -10.80 5.63 11.69
CA PRO A 248 -10.93 4.30 12.28
C PRO A 248 -12.09 3.51 11.66
N LEU A 249 -12.01 2.18 11.67
CA LEU A 249 -13.12 1.34 11.21
C LEU A 249 -14.35 1.59 12.09
N SER A 250 -15.51 1.77 11.44
CA SER A 250 -16.79 1.92 12.14
C SER A 250 -17.35 0.54 12.46
N VAL A 251 -16.79 -0.12 13.47
CA VAL A 251 -17.19 -1.45 13.93
C VAL A 251 -17.42 -1.44 15.45
N PRO A 252 -18.31 -2.29 15.98
CA PRO A 252 -18.48 -2.44 17.42
C PRO A 252 -17.18 -2.99 18.02
N MET A 253 -16.61 -2.26 18.97
CA MET A 253 -15.42 -2.67 19.72
C MET A 253 -15.81 -3.01 21.17
N ALA A 254 -15.14 -4.00 21.73
CA ALA A 254 -15.26 -4.33 23.15
C ALA A 254 -14.58 -3.23 23.96
N ASN A 255 -15.35 -2.59 24.85
CA ASN A 255 -14.79 -1.55 25.70
C ASN A 255 -13.72 -2.14 26.62
N ARG A 256 -12.58 -1.44 26.73
CA ARG A 256 -11.50 -1.74 27.69
C ARG A 256 -10.81 -3.11 27.48
N ALA A 257 -10.99 -3.73 26.32
CA ALA A 257 -10.35 -5.01 26.00
C ALA A 257 -8.87 -4.85 25.56
N ALA A 258 -8.45 -3.65 25.17
CA ALA A 258 -7.08 -3.36 24.77
C ALA A 258 -6.13 -3.27 25.99
N PHE A 259 -4.88 -3.69 25.81
CA PHE A 259 -3.86 -3.72 26.87
C PHE A 259 -3.50 -2.33 27.43
N ASP A 260 -3.73 -1.28 26.63
CA ASP A 260 -3.44 0.12 26.90
C ASP A 260 -4.69 0.92 27.31
N SER A 261 -5.79 0.23 27.62
CA SER A 261 -6.99 0.89 28.15
C SER A 261 -6.77 1.44 29.57
N ARG A 262 -7.52 2.46 29.97
CA ARG A 262 -7.37 3.12 31.29
C ARG A 262 -7.44 2.14 32.48
N ASP A 263 -8.27 1.11 32.37
CA ASP A 263 -8.41 0.06 33.39
C ASP A 263 -7.13 -0.76 33.57
N GLU A 264 -6.26 -0.76 32.56
CA GLU A 264 -5.01 -1.49 32.51
C GLU A 264 -3.80 -0.59 32.86
N GLU A 265 -3.99 0.72 33.03
CA GLU A 265 -2.91 1.71 33.24
C GLU A 265 -2.13 1.49 34.56
N HIS A 266 -2.84 1.25 35.67
CA HIS A 266 -2.25 1.11 37.01
C HIS A 266 -1.76 -0.31 37.32
N ASN A 267 -1.76 -1.15 36.30
CA ASN A 267 -1.92 -2.56 36.46
C ASN A 267 -0.55 -3.20 36.16
N PRO A 268 0.02 -4.02 37.05
CA PRO A 268 1.46 -4.24 37.10
C PRO A 268 2.00 -4.98 35.88
N ARG A 269 3.23 -4.63 35.48
CA ARG A 269 4.05 -5.31 34.47
C ARG A 269 5.14 -6.13 35.15
N CYS A 270 5.84 -6.98 34.41
CA CYS A 270 6.95 -7.74 34.99
C CYS A 270 8.00 -6.75 35.54
N HIS A 271 8.37 -6.92 36.81
CA HIS A 271 9.46 -6.13 37.38
C HIS A 271 10.75 -6.36 36.61
N GLN A 272 11.59 -5.33 36.54
CA GLN A 272 12.87 -5.40 35.84
C GLN A 272 13.68 -6.59 36.39
N LYS A 273 14.23 -7.42 35.48
CA LYS A 273 14.96 -8.67 35.78
C LYS A 273 14.12 -9.86 36.27
N THR A 274 12.79 -9.78 36.27
CA THR A 274 11.92 -10.95 36.55
C THR A 274 11.39 -11.56 35.26
N ARG A 275 11.22 -12.88 35.23
CA ARG A 275 10.69 -13.65 34.07
C ARG A 275 11.45 -13.40 32.75
N THR A 276 12.72 -13.01 32.84
CA THR A 276 13.57 -12.65 31.69
C THR A 276 13.72 -13.79 30.70
N GLU A 277 13.90 -15.02 31.19
CA GLU A 277 14.00 -16.20 30.35
C GLU A 277 12.71 -16.48 29.57
N LEU A 278 11.55 -16.40 30.24
CA LEU A 278 10.25 -16.57 29.57
C LEU A 278 10.01 -15.47 28.52
N VAL A 279 10.30 -14.21 28.85
CA VAL A 279 10.17 -13.10 27.89
C VAL A 279 11.10 -13.30 26.69
N HIS A 280 12.33 -13.77 26.92
CA HIS A 280 13.26 -14.10 25.85
C HIS A 280 12.76 -15.25 24.96
N GLN A 281 12.21 -16.31 25.55
CA GLN A 281 11.58 -17.40 24.80
C GLN A 281 10.42 -16.91 23.93
N ILE A 282 9.60 -15.99 24.45
CA ILE A 282 8.50 -15.39 23.69
C ILE A 282 9.02 -14.49 22.56
N ASP A 283 10.11 -13.73 22.76
CA ASP A 283 10.74 -12.96 21.69
C ASP A 283 11.26 -13.84 20.56
N GLU A 284 11.98 -14.90 20.90
CA GLU A 284 12.50 -15.87 19.93
C GLU A 284 11.35 -16.55 19.18
N TRP A 285 10.32 -17.00 19.91
CA TRP A 285 9.11 -17.53 19.30
C TRP A 285 8.43 -16.49 18.42
N ALA A 286 8.41 -15.20 18.78
CA ALA A 286 7.72 -14.17 18.02
C ALA A 286 8.46 -13.77 16.73
N ARG A 287 9.79 -13.95 16.66
CA ARG A 287 10.60 -13.62 15.49
C ARG A 287 10.89 -14.82 14.59
N PHE A 288 11.17 -15.96 15.19
CA PHE A 288 11.76 -17.12 14.51
C PHE A 288 10.95 -18.42 14.67
N GLY A 289 10.04 -18.49 15.66
CA GLY A 289 9.17 -19.65 15.87
C GLY A 289 8.37 -20.07 14.63
N LYS A 290 8.00 -21.34 14.54
CA LYS A 290 7.18 -21.88 13.43
C LYS A 290 5.71 -21.96 13.79
N GLU A 291 5.44 -22.01 15.09
CA GLU A 291 4.14 -22.26 15.67
C GLU A 291 3.33 -20.96 15.72
N PRO A 292 2.05 -20.98 15.32
CA PRO A 292 1.23 -19.78 15.26
C PRO A 292 0.78 -19.29 16.64
N ILE A 293 0.76 -20.14 17.68
CA ILE A 293 0.19 -19.81 18.98
C ILE A 293 1.12 -20.16 20.13
N PHE A 294 1.75 -19.18 20.79
CA PHE A 294 2.42 -19.43 22.07
C PHE A 294 1.42 -19.44 23.21
N TRP A 295 1.17 -20.62 23.80
CA TRP A 295 0.23 -20.77 24.90
C TRP A 295 0.91 -20.74 26.28
N LEU A 296 0.77 -19.63 27.01
CA LEU A 296 1.18 -19.53 28.41
C LEU A 296 0.07 -20.04 29.34
N LYS A 297 0.18 -21.31 29.74
CA LYS A 297 -0.74 -21.97 30.67
C LYS A 297 -0.34 -21.80 32.14
N GLY A 298 -1.32 -21.63 33.02
CA GLY A 298 -1.08 -21.63 34.47
C GLY A 298 -2.33 -21.34 35.30
N MET A 299 -2.28 -21.60 36.60
CA MET A 299 -3.40 -21.35 37.53
C MET A 299 -3.62 -19.85 37.81
N ALA A 300 -4.70 -19.51 38.52
CA ALA A 300 -4.94 -18.15 38.98
C ALA A 300 -3.77 -17.65 39.85
N GLY A 301 -3.45 -16.36 39.79
CA GLY A 301 -2.38 -15.76 40.59
C GLY A 301 -0.94 -16.04 40.12
N THR A 302 -0.73 -16.85 39.08
CA THR A 302 0.64 -17.14 38.56
C THR A 302 1.24 -15.99 37.73
N GLY A 303 0.60 -14.83 37.67
CA GLY A 303 1.09 -13.62 36.98
C GLY A 303 1.04 -13.66 35.45
N LYS A 304 0.16 -14.47 34.85
CA LYS A 304 -0.03 -14.52 33.38
C LYS A 304 -0.40 -13.16 32.79
N LEU A 305 -1.35 -12.46 33.42
CA LEU A 305 -1.76 -11.10 33.07
C LEU A 305 -0.59 -10.12 33.04
N THR A 306 0.31 -10.21 34.03
CA THR A 306 1.52 -9.39 34.10
C THR A 306 2.45 -9.68 32.92
N VAL A 307 2.55 -10.94 32.48
CA VAL A 307 3.35 -11.32 31.30
C VAL A 307 2.69 -10.83 30.01
N SER A 308 1.40 -11.06 29.79
CA SER A 308 0.70 -10.62 28.57
C SER A 308 0.79 -9.12 28.36
N ARG A 309 0.64 -8.31 29.42
CA ARG A 309 0.87 -6.85 29.34
C ARG A 309 2.30 -6.49 28.97
N THR A 310 3.27 -7.19 29.57
CA THR A 310 4.70 -6.96 29.28
C THR A 310 5.00 -7.26 27.81
N ILE A 311 4.44 -8.35 27.29
CA ILE A 311 4.58 -8.78 25.89
C ILE A 311 3.87 -7.80 24.94
N ALA A 312 2.63 -7.40 25.23
CA ALA A 312 1.92 -6.41 24.43
C ALA A 312 2.71 -5.10 24.33
N GLN A 313 3.15 -4.55 25.47
CA GLN A 313 3.94 -3.33 25.51
C GLN A 313 5.28 -3.45 24.76
N ARG A 314 5.92 -4.62 24.83
CA ARG A 314 7.20 -4.89 24.17
C ARG A 314 7.07 -4.86 22.65
N PHE A 315 5.97 -5.38 22.10
CA PHE A 315 5.73 -5.42 20.66
C PHE A 315 4.95 -4.21 20.13
N ASP A 316 4.45 -3.34 21.00
CA ASP A 316 3.60 -2.19 20.68
C ASP A 316 4.17 -1.25 19.60
N LYS A 317 5.50 -1.04 19.62
CA LYS A 317 6.20 -0.14 18.68
C LYS A 317 6.56 -0.78 17.33
N GLY A 318 6.04 -1.96 16.99
CA GLY A 318 6.35 -2.55 15.69
C GLY A 318 5.47 -3.73 15.30
N MET A 319 5.50 -4.81 16.06
CA MET A 319 4.89 -6.09 15.64
C MET A 319 3.47 -6.29 16.19
N LEU A 320 3.08 -5.62 17.27
CA LEU A 320 1.75 -5.79 17.85
C LEU A 320 0.69 -5.29 16.86
N ALA A 321 -0.23 -6.16 16.47
CA ALA A 321 -1.34 -5.80 15.61
C ALA A 321 -2.64 -5.58 16.40
N GLY A 322 -2.76 -6.18 17.58
CA GLY A 322 -3.88 -5.94 18.48
C GLY A 322 -3.81 -6.77 19.73
N SER A 323 -4.64 -6.42 20.70
CA SER A 323 -4.78 -7.20 21.93
C SER A 323 -6.23 -7.30 22.37
N PHE A 324 -6.58 -8.37 23.07
CA PHE A 324 -7.87 -8.55 23.71
C PHE A 324 -7.69 -9.25 25.07
N PHE A 325 -8.13 -8.59 26.14
CA PHE A 325 -8.03 -9.08 27.51
C PHE A 325 -9.43 -9.49 27.98
N PHE A 326 -9.72 -10.79 27.98
CA PHE A 326 -10.99 -11.29 28.47
C PHE A 326 -11.14 -11.03 29.97
N LYS A 327 -12.38 -10.86 30.40
CA LYS A 327 -12.73 -10.68 31.80
C LYS A 327 -14.13 -11.24 32.07
N ARG A 328 -14.19 -12.30 32.86
CA ARG A 328 -15.43 -13.06 33.11
C ARG A 328 -16.47 -12.17 33.78
N GLY A 329 -17.72 -12.26 33.29
CA GLY A 329 -18.85 -11.50 33.84
C GLY A 329 -18.93 -10.02 33.40
N GLU A 330 -18.00 -9.53 32.59
CA GLU A 330 -18.14 -8.21 31.95
C GLU A 330 -18.86 -8.32 30.61
N ILE A 331 -19.73 -7.34 30.31
CA ILE A 331 -20.60 -7.36 29.13
C ILE A 331 -19.83 -7.49 27.81
N ASP A 332 -18.72 -6.76 27.67
CA ASP A 332 -17.95 -6.73 26.41
C ASP A 332 -16.73 -7.66 26.43
N ARG A 333 -16.19 -7.95 27.62
CA ARG A 333 -14.95 -8.72 27.80
C ARG A 333 -15.18 -10.16 28.25
N GLY A 334 -16.40 -10.53 28.63
CA GLY A 334 -16.78 -11.90 28.98
C GLY A 334 -17.13 -12.76 27.76
N ASN A 335 -17.45 -12.19 26.60
CA ASN A 335 -17.83 -12.97 25.42
C ASN A 335 -17.05 -12.56 24.17
N ALA A 336 -17.20 -13.36 23.10
CA ALA A 336 -16.45 -13.18 21.86
C ALA A 336 -17.19 -12.32 20.81
N THR A 337 -18.38 -11.77 21.10
CA THR A 337 -19.23 -11.12 20.07
C THR A 337 -18.53 -9.96 19.35
N LYS A 338 -17.71 -9.20 20.09
CA LYS A 338 -16.92 -8.08 19.57
C LYS A 338 -15.43 -8.40 19.45
N PHE A 339 -15.04 -9.66 19.58
CA PHE A 339 -13.62 -10.06 19.64
C PHE A 339 -12.87 -9.74 18.35
N PHE A 340 -13.33 -10.30 17.21
CA PHE A 340 -12.66 -10.10 15.93
C PHE A 340 -12.86 -8.70 15.35
N THR A 341 -13.98 -8.04 15.62
CA THR A 341 -14.19 -6.64 15.24
C THR A 341 -13.23 -5.70 15.99
N THR A 342 -12.98 -5.95 17.28
CA THR A 342 -11.98 -5.21 18.06
C THR A 342 -10.57 -5.42 17.53
N LEU A 343 -10.18 -6.68 17.27
CA LEU A 343 -8.87 -6.99 16.70
C LEU A 343 -8.70 -6.36 15.31
N ALA A 344 -9.71 -6.42 14.44
CA ALA A 344 -9.68 -5.80 13.12
C ALA A 344 -9.51 -4.28 13.21
N ALA A 345 -10.19 -3.62 14.16
CA ALA A 345 -10.03 -2.19 14.39
C ALA A 345 -8.61 -1.82 14.85
N HIS A 346 -8.03 -2.59 15.78
CA HIS A 346 -6.63 -2.41 16.19
C HIS A 346 -5.66 -2.62 15.01
N PHE A 347 -5.88 -3.66 14.21
CA PHE A 347 -5.09 -3.97 13.03
C PHE A 347 -5.11 -2.81 12.02
N ALA A 348 -6.30 -2.26 11.78
CA ALA A 348 -6.52 -1.17 10.85
C ALA A 348 -5.86 0.15 11.29
N ILE A 349 -5.70 0.38 12.59
CA ILE A 349 -4.96 1.55 13.09
C ILE A 349 -3.47 1.40 12.77
N ARG A 350 -2.93 0.19 12.91
CA ARG A 350 -1.50 -0.11 12.73
C ARG A 350 -1.10 -0.28 11.26
N VAL A 351 -1.99 -0.82 10.43
CA VAL A 351 -1.70 -1.21 9.04
C VAL A 351 -2.68 -0.54 8.08
N PRO A 352 -2.31 0.61 7.48
CA PRO A 352 -3.20 1.38 6.59
C PRO A 352 -3.78 0.56 5.42
N HIS A 353 -3.02 -0.39 4.89
CA HIS A 353 -3.50 -1.26 3.81
C HIS A 353 -4.63 -2.19 4.27
N VAL A 354 -4.48 -2.80 5.46
CA VAL A 354 -5.52 -3.65 6.06
C VAL A 354 -6.77 -2.82 6.36
N ARG A 355 -6.62 -1.58 6.86
CA ARG A 355 -7.75 -0.66 7.06
C ARG A 355 -8.57 -0.45 5.81
N ARG A 356 -7.91 -0.17 4.68
CA ARG A 356 -8.59 0.05 3.39
C ARG A 356 -9.37 -1.18 2.95
N LEU A 357 -8.75 -2.36 3.01
CA LEU A 357 -9.37 -3.61 2.61
C LEU A 357 -10.55 -3.98 3.52
N ALA A 358 -10.38 -3.91 4.84
CA ALA A 358 -11.43 -4.19 5.80
C ALA A 358 -12.61 -3.22 5.66
N ARG A 359 -12.35 -1.93 5.38
CA ARG A 359 -13.40 -0.95 5.08
C ARG A 359 -14.19 -1.31 3.83
N SER A 360 -13.53 -1.64 2.73
CA SER A 360 -14.21 -2.08 1.51
C SER A 360 -15.10 -3.31 1.75
N THR A 361 -14.65 -4.25 2.58
CA THR A 361 -15.45 -5.40 3.00
C THR A 361 -16.69 -5.00 3.80
N LEU A 362 -16.56 -4.06 4.74
CA LEU A 362 -17.66 -3.56 5.59
C LEU A 362 -18.67 -2.73 4.78
N ASP A 363 -18.21 -1.93 3.82
CA ASP A 363 -19.07 -1.16 2.93
C ASP A 363 -19.92 -2.09 2.04
N ALA A 364 -19.35 -3.21 1.61
CA ALA A 364 -20.05 -4.23 0.83
C ALA A 364 -21.01 -5.11 1.68
N ASP A 365 -20.71 -5.33 2.96
CA ASP A 365 -21.56 -6.10 3.88
C ASP A 365 -21.62 -5.45 5.27
N PRO A 366 -22.49 -4.43 5.48
CA PRO A 366 -22.60 -3.71 6.74
C PRO A 366 -23.02 -4.58 7.94
N ARG A 367 -23.55 -5.79 7.69
CA ARG A 367 -23.96 -6.74 8.74
C ARG A 367 -22.82 -7.66 9.18
N LEU A 368 -21.67 -7.62 8.53
CA LEU A 368 -20.53 -8.47 8.87
C LEU A 368 -20.15 -8.44 10.37
N PRO A 369 -20.18 -7.30 11.09
CA PRO A 369 -19.90 -7.28 12.52
C PRO A 369 -20.87 -8.07 13.41
N SER A 370 -22.07 -8.42 12.93
CA SER A 370 -23.03 -9.24 13.68
C SER A 370 -23.07 -10.70 13.22
N LYS A 371 -22.24 -11.08 12.24
CA LYS A 371 -22.11 -12.46 11.77
C LYS A 371 -21.22 -13.29 12.69
N GLY A 372 -21.17 -14.61 12.45
CA GLY A 372 -20.37 -15.54 13.25
C GLY A 372 -18.86 -15.27 13.21
N LEU A 373 -18.16 -15.70 14.25
CA LEU A 373 -16.72 -15.48 14.46
C LEU A 373 -15.85 -15.87 13.27
N ARG A 374 -16.17 -16.98 12.58
CA ARG A 374 -15.44 -17.42 11.39
C ARG A 374 -15.53 -16.41 10.25
N GLU A 375 -16.73 -15.91 9.94
CA GLU A 375 -16.91 -14.90 8.89
C GLU A 375 -16.22 -13.59 9.25
N GLN A 376 -16.31 -13.15 10.52
CA GLN A 376 -15.62 -11.95 10.99
C GLN A 376 -14.10 -12.08 10.81
N PHE A 377 -13.50 -13.18 11.28
CA PHE A 377 -12.06 -13.41 11.15
C PHE A 377 -11.63 -13.50 9.68
N GLU A 378 -12.32 -14.33 8.89
CA GLU A 378 -11.96 -14.58 7.50
C GLU A 378 -12.00 -13.30 6.67
N ARG A 379 -13.04 -12.47 6.84
CA ARG A 379 -13.26 -11.28 5.99
C ARG A 379 -12.63 -9.99 6.50
N LEU A 380 -12.46 -9.82 7.83
CA LEU A 380 -11.89 -8.59 8.41
C LEU A 380 -10.39 -8.69 8.70
N ILE A 381 -9.84 -9.89 8.86
CA ILE A 381 -8.43 -10.09 9.23
C ILE A 381 -7.74 -10.93 8.16
N TRP A 382 -8.17 -12.17 7.94
CA TRP A 382 -7.47 -13.11 7.06
C TRP A 382 -7.36 -12.63 5.61
N GLN A 383 -8.49 -12.38 4.95
CA GLN A 383 -8.53 -11.95 3.54
C GLN A 383 -7.71 -10.67 3.31
N PRO A 384 -7.84 -9.61 4.15
CA PRO A 384 -6.94 -8.46 4.04
C PRO A 384 -5.45 -8.81 4.12
N LEU A 385 -5.05 -9.73 5.00
CA LEU A 385 -3.65 -10.14 5.15
C LEU A 385 -3.13 -10.93 3.95
N THR A 386 -3.97 -11.72 3.29
CA THR A 386 -3.58 -12.46 2.06
C THR A 386 -3.19 -11.55 0.90
N GLN A 387 -3.63 -10.29 0.92
CA GLN A 387 -3.35 -9.31 -0.12
C GLN A 387 -2.08 -8.49 0.14
N LEU A 388 -1.44 -8.67 1.29
CA LEU A 388 -0.16 -8.03 1.58
C LEU A 388 0.97 -8.79 0.89
N GLN A 389 1.86 -8.06 0.21
CA GLN A 389 2.98 -8.64 -0.52
C GLN A 389 4.29 -8.60 0.26
N ASP A 390 4.45 -7.61 1.14
CA ASP A 390 5.67 -7.45 1.92
C ASP A 390 5.73 -8.45 3.08
N PRO A 391 6.85 -9.17 3.25
CA PRO A 391 7.00 -10.06 4.38
C PRO A 391 6.97 -9.31 5.71
N GLN A 392 5.96 -9.59 6.53
CA GLN A 392 5.78 -8.96 7.84
C GLN A 392 5.31 -9.97 8.88
N THR A 393 5.64 -9.70 10.15
CA THR A 393 5.19 -10.49 11.28
C THR A 393 4.31 -9.64 12.18
N PHE A 394 3.10 -10.14 12.47
CA PHE A 394 2.11 -9.49 13.30
C PHE A 394 1.85 -10.32 14.54
N ILE A 395 1.71 -9.67 15.68
CA ILE A 395 1.46 -10.33 16.96
C ILE A 395 0.12 -9.89 17.52
N ILE A 396 -0.70 -10.84 17.92
CA ILE A 396 -1.93 -10.63 18.68
C ILE A 396 -1.71 -11.16 20.10
N VAL A 397 -2.10 -10.36 21.08
CA VAL A 397 -2.08 -10.77 22.49
C VAL A 397 -3.50 -11.05 22.96
N ILE A 398 -3.77 -12.28 23.36
CA ILE A 398 -5.04 -12.70 23.96
C ILE A 398 -4.78 -13.09 25.41
N ASP A 399 -5.33 -12.33 26.35
CA ASP A 399 -5.21 -12.65 27.76
C ASP A 399 -6.48 -13.31 28.29
N ALA A 400 -6.29 -14.32 29.14
CA ALA A 400 -7.31 -15.00 29.90
C ALA A 400 -8.44 -15.60 29.04
N LEU A 401 -8.12 -16.31 27.96
CA LEU A 401 -9.16 -16.88 27.07
C LEU A 401 -10.16 -17.80 27.80
N ASP A 402 -9.77 -18.42 28.92
CA ASP A 402 -10.64 -19.19 29.81
C ASP A 402 -11.74 -18.35 30.49
N GLU A 403 -11.65 -17.02 30.44
CA GLU A 403 -12.67 -16.11 30.95
C GLU A 403 -13.76 -15.79 29.92
N CYS A 404 -13.71 -16.37 28.72
CA CYS A 404 -14.79 -16.32 27.74
C CYS A 404 -15.97 -17.22 28.15
N ASP A 405 -17.19 -16.68 28.10
CA ASP A 405 -18.41 -17.30 28.63
C ASP A 405 -18.83 -18.57 27.87
N ARG A 406 -18.46 -18.69 26.58
CA ARG A 406 -18.91 -19.78 25.71
C ARG A 406 -17.77 -20.70 25.28
N ASP A 407 -17.86 -21.97 25.68
CA ASP A 407 -16.90 -23.02 25.33
C ASP A 407 -16.76 -23.24 23.81
N GLU A 408 -17.84 -23.05 23.04
CA GLU A 408 -17.77 -23.10 21.57
C GLU A 408 -16.88 -21.99 21.00
N ASP A 409 -17.02 -20.76 21.51
CA ASP A 409 -16.29 -19.60 21.01
C ASP A 409 -14.79 -19.74 21.30
N ILE A 410 -14.42 -20.24 22.48
CA ILE A 410 -13.04 -20.57 22.84
C ILE A 410 -12.42 -21.52 21.82
N ARG A 411 -13.12 -22.62 21.50
CA ARG A 411 -12.64 -23.62 20.54
C ARG A 411 -12.50 -23.06 19.14
N VAL A 412 -13.46 -22.24 18.70
CA VAL A 412 -13.42 -21.57 17.39
C VAL A 412 -12.24 -20.61 17.31
N ILE A 413 -11.98 -19.80 18.34
CA ILE A 413 -10.85 -18.86 18.37
C ILE A 413 -9.51 -19.60 18.23
N ILE A 414 -9.28 -20.65 19.03
CA ILE A 414 -8.06 -21.47 18.95
C ILE A 414 -7.90 -22.06 17.54
N TYR A 415 -8.97 -22.65 17.01
CA TYR A 415 -8.95 -23.26 15.68
C TYR A 415 -8.61 -22.25 14.57
N LEU A 416 -9.20 -21.04 14.59
CA LEU A 416 -9.00 -20.03 13.55
C LEU A 416 -7.55 -19.53 13.52
N PHE A 417 -6.95 -19.28 14.68
CA PHE A 417 -5.56 -18.83 14.74
C PHE A 417 -4.54 -19.95 14.50
N ALA A 418 -4.88 -21.20 14.78
CA ALA A 418 -4.00 -22.33 14.48
C ALA A 418 -3.93 -22.65 12.97
N ARG A 419 -4.95 -22.24 12.19
CA ARG A 419 -5.07 -22.57 10.77
C ARG A 419 -4.16 -21.74 9.85
N GLU A 420 -3.27 -20.94 10.41
CA GLU A 420 -2.55 -19.87 9.71
C GLU A 420 -1.43 -20.29 8.76
N LYS A 421 -1.37 -21.57 8.36
CA LYS A 421 -0.30 -22.11 7.51
C LYS A 421 -0.40 -21.71 6.03
N THR A 422 -1.28 -20.77 5.66
CA THR A 422 -1.61 -20.42 4.26
C THR A 422 -1.30 -18.97 3.87
N LEU A 423 -0.79 -18.13 4.78
CA LEU A 423 -0.30 -16.80 4.42
C LEU A 423 1.12 -16.90 3.83
N ARG A 424 1.29 -16.52 2.55
CA ARG A 424 2.58 -16.67 1.84
C ARG A 424 3.68 -15.73 2.35
N HIS A 425 3.32 -14.48 2.64
CA HIS A 425 4.27 -13.42 3.01
C HIS A 425 4.13 -12.99 4.48
N ILE A 426 2.95 -13.21 5.08
CA ILE A 426 2.64 -12.73 6.43
C ILE A 426 2.78 -13.85 7.44
N ARG A 427 3.34 -13.52 8.61
CA ARG A 427 3.36 -14.36 9.81
C ARG A 427 2.54 -13.69 10.88
N LEU A 428 1.26 -14.02 11.00
CA LEU A 428 0.48 -13.67 12.16
C LEU A 428 0.77 -14.69 13.28
N ARG A 429 0.88 -14.18 14.51
CA ARG A 429 1.31 -14.94 15.70
C ARG A 429 0.44 -14.53 16.87
N VAL A 430 0.07 -15.49 17.70
CA VAL A 430 -0.83 -15.26 18.82
C VAL A 430 -0.19 -15.68 20.13
N PHE A 431 0.09 -14.70 20.99
CA PHE A 431 0.44 -14.97 22.36
C PHE A 431 -0.84 -15.10 23.17
N LEU A 432 -1.10 -16.29 23.70
CA LEU A 432 -2.36 -16.64 24.37
C LEU A 432 -2.09 -17.06 25.81
N THR A 433 -2.80 -16.45 26.76
CA THR A 433 -2.78 -16.89 28.15
C THR A 433 -4.11 -17.54 28.52
N SER A 434 -4.06 -18.61 29.30
CA SER A 434 -5.27 -19.16 29.91
C SER A 434 -4.97 -20.11 31.08
N ARG A 435 -6.02 -20.49 31.81
CA ARG A 435 -6.04 -21.74 32.60
C ARG A 435 -6.20 -22.95 31.66
N PRO A 436 -5.68 -24.13 32.04
CA PRO A 436 -5.85 -25.36 31.26
C PRO A 436 -7.23 -26.00 31.51
N GLU A 437 -8.30 -25.20 31.44
CA GLU A 437 -9.67 -25.67 31.58
C GLU A 437 -10.07 -26.55 30.38
N LEU A 438 -11.12 -27.37 30.56
CA LEU A 438 -11.52 -28.38 29.57
C LEU A 438 -11.71 -27.79 28.15
N PRO A 439 -12.40 -26.65 27.94
CA PRO A 439 -12.61 -26.10 26.60
C PRO A 439 -11.31 -25.72 25.89
N ILE A 440 -10.36 -25.13 26.63
CA ILE A 440 -9.02 -24.77 26.13
C ILE A 440 -8.27 -26.03 25.69
N ARG A 441 -8.21 -27.04 26.57
CA ARG A 441 -7.51 -28.30 26.28
C ARG A 441 -8.09 -29.01 25.07
N LEU A 442 -9.42 -29.04 24.95
CA LEU A 442 -10.10 -29.63 23.79
C LEU A 442 -9.76 -28.86 22.50
N GLY A 443 -9.75 -27.52 22.54
CA GLY A 443 -9.34 -26.69 21.41
C GLY A 443 -7.92 -26.99 20.92
N PHE A 444 -6.94 -27.03 21.82
CA PHE A 444 -5.55 -27.33 21.47
C PHE A 444 -5.33 -28.79 21.04
N THR A 445 -6.12 -29.74 21.54
CA THR A 445 -6.05 -31.15 21.11
C THR A 445 -6.51 -31.31 19.66
N GLN A 446 -7.49 -30.54 19.22
CA GLN A 446 -8.03 -30.59 17.85
C GLN A 446 -7.02 -30.13 16.77
N ILE A 447 -6.02 -29.32 17.15
CA ILE A 447 -5.01 -28.78 16.22
C ILE A 447 -3.68 -29.58 16.22
N ARG A 448 -3.70 -30.83 16.73
CA ARG A 448 -2.60 -31.83 16.64
C ARG A 448 -1.20 -31.36 17.06
N GLY A 449 -1.09 -30.44 18.02
CA GLY A 449 0.21 -30.03 18.59
C GLY A 449 0.96 -28.95 17.83
N ASP A 450 0.33 -28.32 16.82
CA ASP A 450 0.91 -27.15 16.13
C ASP A 450 0.68 -25.85 16.92
N TYR A 451 1.27 -25.72 18.12
CA TYR A 451 1.20 -24.51 18.96
C TYR A 451 2.47 -24.32 19.80
#